data_AF-A0AA35W044-F1
#
_entry.id   AF-A0AA35W044-F1
#
_cell.length_a   1.000
_cell.length_b   1.000
_cell.length_c   1.000
_cell.angle_alpha   90.00
_cell.angle_beta   90.00
_cell.angle_gamma   90.00
#
_symmetry.space_group_name_H-M   'P 1'
#
loop_
_entity.id
_entity.type
_entity.pdbx_description
1 polymer ?
#
loop_
_entity_poly.entity_id
_entity_poly.type
_entity_poly.pdbx_seq_one_letter_code
_entity_poly.pdbx_strand_id
1 'polypeptide(L)'
;MNGRGFGVGRVLEGIRAAEEVGFHPIKVNAVVQRGVNDHTIVELARYFRERGHIMRFIEYMDVGNLNGWRLDDVVPAEEIVARIDAEMPLEPAESNYRGEVANRYRYKDGSGEIGVIASVTQPFCGDCTRLRLSPEGMLFTCLFGVNGTDLRTPMRDGASDSELTEVIRGTWSVRTDRYSEERSSMTDELRARRKKVEMYHIGG
;
A
#
# COMPACT_ATOMS: atom_id res chain seq x y z
N MET A 1 6.47 2.93 17.21
CA MET A 1 7.90 2.55 17.17
C MET A 1 8.39 2.62 15.74
N ASN A 2 9.55 3.23 15.45
CA ASN A 2 10.15 3.26 14.11
C ASN A 2 11.42 2.38 13.97
N GLY A 3 11.74 1.57 14.99
CA GLY A 3 12.91 0.69 15.02
C GLY A 3 14.27 1.39 14.99
N ARG A 4 14.32 2.73 15.10
CA ARG A 4 15.54 3.53 14.91
C ARG A 4 15.86 4.51 16.05
N GLY A 5 15.11 4.47 17.15
CA GLY A 5 15.42 5.27 18.35
C GLY A 5 15.23 6.79 18.20
N PHE A 6 14.50 7.25 17.17
CA PHE A 6 14.18 8.67 16.99
C PHE A 6 12.68 8.92 17.13
N GLY A 7 12.29 10.01 17.79
CA GLY A 7 10.89 10.45 17.88
C GLY A 7 10.33 10.98 16.55
N VAL A 8 9.03 11.23 16.51
CA VAL A 8 8.34 11.77 15.32
C VAL A 8 8.63 13.25 15.06
N GLY A 9 9.25 13.96 16.01
CA GLY A 9 9.51 15.41 15.93
C GLY A 9 10.19 15.85 14.63
N ARG A 10 11.27 15.17 14.21
CA ARG A 10 11.97 15.47 12.95
C ARG A 10 11.11 15.25 11.71
N VAL A 11 10.19 14.28 11.74
CA VAL A 11 9.25 14.05 10.63
C VAL A 11 8.24 15.19 10.55
N LEU A 12 7.70 15.61 11.70
CA LEU A 12 6.77 16.73 11.77
C LEU A 12 7.43 18.06 11.40
N GLU A 13 8.70 18.27 11.75
CA GLU A 13 9.51 19.40 11.29
C GLU A 13 9.66 19.41 9.76
N GLY A 14 9.96 18.26 9.16
CA GLY A 14 10.04 18.14 7.70
C GLY A 14 8.71 18.41 7.00
N ILE A 15 7.58 17.98 7.59
CA ILE A 15 6.24 18.30 7.07
C ILE A 15 6.00 19.81 7.13
N ARG A 16 6.27 20.47 8.26
CA ARG A 16 6.12 21.93 8.40
C ARG A 16 6.97 22.70 7.40
N ALA A 17 8.23 22.31 7.22
CA ALA A 17 9.11 22.94 6.24
C ALA A 17 8.56 22.80 4.80
N ALA A 18 7.91 21.67 4.48
CA ALA A 18 7.26 21.50 3.18
C ALA A 18 6.02 22.41 3.03
N GLU A 19 5.23 22.59 4.10
CA GLU A 19 4.11 23.54 4.10
C GLU A 19 4.60 24.98 3.86
N GLU A 20 5.64 25.40 4.57
CA GLU A 20 6.18 26.77 4.52
C GLU A 20 6.65 27.18 3.12
N VAL A 21 7.16 26.22 2.34
CA VAL A 21 7.60 26.46 0.94
C VAL A 21 6.50 26.19 -0.10
N GLY A 22 5.27 25.91 0.35
CA GLY A 22 4.08 25.84 -0.51
C GLY A 22 3.77 24.46 -1.10
N PHE A 23 4.32 23.36 -0.56
CA PHE A 23 3.87 22.02 -0.97
C PHE A 23 2.44 21.79 -0.46
N HIS A 24 1.47 21.82 -1.38
CA HIS A 24 0.08 21.52 -1.06
C HIS A 24 -0.63 20.84 -2.23
N PRO A 25 -1.46 19.80 -1.99
CA PRO A 25 -1.74 19.18 -0.70
C PRO A 25 -0.65 18.18 -0.27
N ILE A 26 -0.30 18.16 1.02
CA ILE A 26 0.57 17.14 1.61
C ILE A 26 -0.25 15.88 1.91
N LYS A 27 0.32 14.73 1.55
CA LYS A 27 -0.25 13.40 1.82
C LYS A 27 0.66 12.63 2.75
N VAL A 28 0.11 12.13 3.85
CA VAL A 28 0.86 11.37 4.85
C VAL A 28 0.41 9.91 4.81
N ASN A 29 1.35 8.99 4.68
CA ASN A 29 1.06 7.56 4.60
C ASN A 29 1.41 6.89 5.93
N ALA A 30 0.49 6.08 6.45
CA ALA A 30 0.68 5.29 7.66
C ALA A 30 0.29 3.83 7.40
N VAL A 31 1.25 2.91 7.56
CA VAL A 31 0.96 1.48 7.59
C VAL A 31 0.39 1.13 8.96
N VAL A 32 -0.76 0.47 8.99
CA VAL A 32 -1.48 0.11 10.21
C VAL A 32 -1.34 -1.38 10.47
N GLN A 33 -0.75 -1.70 11.63
CA GLN A 33 -0.54 -3.07 12.11
C GLN A 33 -1.29 -3.27 13.42
N ARG A 34 -2.07 -4.36 13.49
CA ARG A 34 -2.87 -4.72 14.65
C ARG A 34 -1.98 -4.98 15.86
N GLY A 35 -2.37 -4.45 17.02
CA GLY A 35 -1.64 -4.59 18.28
C GLY A 35 -0.37 -3.75 18.38
N VAL A 36 0.01 -3.01 17.32
CA VAL A 36 1.23 -2.19 17.30
C VAL A 36 0.91 -0.71 17.28
N ASN A 37 0.12 -0.25 16.30
CA ASN A 37 -0.23 1.17 16.15
C ASN A 37 -1.69 1.41 15.80
N ASP A 38 -2.54 0.38 15.75
CA ASP A 38 -3.95 0.49 15.39
C ASP A 38 -4.78 1.32 16.39
N HIS A 39 -4.31 1.47 17.62
CA HIS A 39 -4.88 2.39 18.61
C HIS A 39 -4.74 3.87 18.22
N THR A 40 -3.83 4.22 17.30
CA THR A 40 -3.56 5.62 16.90
C THR A 40 -4.38 6.09 15.69
N ILE A 41 -5.18 5.22 15.06
CA ILE A 41 -5.86 5.50 13.77
C ILE A 41 -6.66 6.81 13.82
N VAL A 42 -7.53 6.94 14.82
CA VAL A 42 -8.43 8.10 14.95
C VAL A 42 -7.64 9.37 15.28
N GLU A 43 -6.65 9.27 16.16
CA GLU A 43 -5.80 10.40 16.56
C GLU A 43 -4.99 10.94 15.37
N LEU A 44 -4.40 10.05 14.57
CA LEU A 44 -3.67 10.42 13.35
C LEU A 44 -4.58 11.09 12.32
N ALA A 45 -5.77 10.53 12.09
CA ALA A 45 -6.75 11.12 11.19
C ALA A 45 -7.11 12.54 11.63
N ARG A 46 -7.38 12.74 12.93
CA ARG A 46 -7.72 14.05 13.51
C ARG A 46 -6.58 15.05 13.39
N TYR A 47 -5.38 14.64 13.81
CA TYR A 47 -4.19 15.50 13.82
C TYR A 47 -3.87 16.08 12.44
N PHE A 48 -3.93 15.26 11.41
CA PHE A 48 -3.60 15.68 10.04
C PHE A 48 -4.75 16.38 9.34
N ARG A 49 -6.00 16.00 9.62
CA ARG A 49 -7.20 16.74 9.20
C ARG A 49 -7.17 18.19 9.65
N GLU A 50 -6.88 18.45 10.92
CA GLU A 50 -6.79 19.81 11.49
C GLU A 50 -5.72 20.70 10.81
N ARG A 51 -4.77 20.07 10.11
CA ARG A 51 -3.67 20.73 9.38
C ARG A 51 -3.88 20.74 7.87
N GLY A 52 -5.06 20.33 7.39
CA GLY A 52 -5.36 20.27 5.96
C GLY A 52 -4.55 19.21 5.19
N HIS A 53 -4.00 18.20 5.88
CA HIS A 53 -3.26 17.11 5.27
C HIS A 53 -4.14 15.90 5.01
N ILE A 54 -3.86 15.19 3.91
CA ILE A 54 -4.60 13.99 3.55
C ILE A 54 -3.89 12.77 4.16
N MET A 55 -4.58 12.08 5.07
CA MET A 55 -4.10 10.82 5.60
C MET A 55 -4.37 9.66 4.64
N ARG A 56 -3.37 8.80 4.46
CA ARG A 56 -3.47 7.53 3.74
C ARG A 56 -3.10 6.38 4.67
N PHE A 57 -4.10 5.62 5.08
CA PHE A 57 -3.89 4.41 5.85
C PHE A 57 -3.63 3.24 4.91
N ILE A 58 -2.68 2.38 5.23
CA ILE A 58 -2.28 1.25 4.39
C ILE A 58 -2.36 -0.01 5.25
N GLU A 59 -3.02 -1.04 4.75
CA GLU A 59 -3.04 -2.34 5.43
C GLU A 59 -1.63 -2.91 5.54
N TYR A 60 -1.27 -3.42 6.71
CA TYR A 60 0.02 -4.06 6.91
C TYR A 60 0.16 -5.30 6.02
N MET A 61 1.22 -5.32 5.20
CA MET A 61 1.63 -6.47 4.41
C MET A 61 2.81 -7.13 5.10
N ASP A 62 2.65 -8.35 5.59
CA ASP A 62 3.75 -9.10 6.20
C ASP A 62 4.78 -9.53 5.16
N VAL A 63 6.07 -9.48 5.53
CA VAL A 63 7.17 -9.94 4.68
C VAL A 63 7.26 -11.46 4.75
N GLY A 64 6.73 -12.12 3.72
CA GLY A 64 6.83 -13.57 3.55
C GLY A 64 6.43 -13.99 2.13
N ASN A 65 7.27 -14.78 1.47
CA ASN A 65 7.05 -15.18 0.07
C ASN A 65 6.48 -16.60 -0.07
N LEU A 66 6.44 -17.37 1.03
CA LEU A 66 6.10 -18.80 1.04
C LEU A 66 4.69 -19.09 1.60
N ASN A 67 4.00 -18.07 2.14
CA ASN A 67 2.78 -18.24 2.94
C ASN A 67 1.69 -17.24 2.51
N GLY A 68 0.42 -17.55 2.76
CA GLY A 68 -0.68 -16.56 2.71
C GLY A 68 -0.50 -15.44 3.74
N TRP A 69 -1.34 -14.40 3.68
CA TRP A 69 -1.29 -13.24 4.58
C TRP A 69 -1.44 -13.65 6.05
N ARG A 70 -0.61 -13.11 6.94
CA ARG A 70 -0.83 -13.18 8.39
C ARG A 70 -1.88 -12.19 8.83
N LEU A 71 -3.14 -12.60 8.65
CA LEU A 71 -4.32 -11.75 8.86
C LEU A 71 -4.49 -11.26 10.30
N ASP A 72 -3.90 -11.95 11.28
CA ASP A 72 -3.91 -11.53 12.69
C ASP A 72 -3.19 -10.18 12.90
N ASP A 73 -2.24 -9.83 12.03
CA ASP A 73 -1.50 -8.56 12.08
C ASP A 73 -2.21 -7.45 11.26
N VAL A 74 -3.25 -7.78 10.51
CA VAL A 74 -3.94 -6.88 9.56
C VAL A 74 -5.12 -6.19 10.24
N VAL A 75 -5.23 -4.87 10.05
CA VAL A 75 -6.46 -4.09 10.31
C VAL A 75 -7.14 -3.82 8.97
N PRO A 76 -8.28 -4.48 8.67
CA PRO A 76 -8.99 -4.31 7.41
C PRO A 76 -9.36 -2.86 7.11
N ALA A 77 -9.36 -2.49 5.83
CA ALA A 77 -9.74 -1.16 5.38
C ALA A 77 -11.12 -0.72 5.91
N GLU A 78 -12.10 -1.63 5.92
CA GLU A 78 -13.45 -1.36 6.47
C GLU A 78 -13.40 -1.02 7.97
N GLU A 79 -12.53 -1.68 8.74
CA GLU A 79 -12.38 -1.45 10.18
C GLU A 79 -11.71 -0.08 10.42
N ILE A 80 -10.71 0.28 9.62
CA ILE A 80 -10.08 1.60 9.67
C ILE A 80 -11.11 2.70 9.40
N VAL A 81 -11.90 2.56 8.32
CA VAL A 81 -12.94 3.53 7.96
C VAL A 81 -14.00 3.63 9.07
N ALA A 82 -14.49 2.50 9.58
CA ALA A 82 -15.52 2.47 10.62
C ALA A 82 -15.05 3.15 11.92
N ARG A 83 -13.80 2.91 12.35
CA ARG A 83 -13.22 3.56 13.53
C ARG A 83 -13.15 5.08 13.36
N ILE A 84 -12.82 5.58 12.16
CA ILE A 84 -12.75 7.01 11.90
C ILE A 84 -14.15 7.62 11.77
N ASP A 85 -15.05 6.99 11.01
CA ASP A 85 -16.42 7.45 10.77
C ASP A 85 -17.23 7.62 12.07
N ALA A 86 -17.01 6.75 13.06
CA ALA A 86 -17.64 6.84 14.38
C ALA A 86 -17.34 8.17 15.12
N GLU A 87 -16.18 8.79 14.84
CA GLU A 87 -15.70 9.99 15.54
C GLU A 87 -15.67 11.23 14.63
N MET A 88 -15.45 11.04 13.34
CA MET A 88 -15.34 12.06 12.31
C MET A 88 -16.05 11.54 11.05
N PRO A 89 -17.37 11.81 10.89
CA PRO A 89 -18.19 11.18 9.87
C PRO A 89 -17.63 11.31 8.46
N LEU A 90 -17.63 10.19 7.75
CA LEU A 90 -17.06 9.99 6.43
C LEU A 90 -18.15 9.63 5.40
N GLU A 91 -17.90 10.02 4.16
CA GLU A 91 -18.65 9.54 3.00
C GLU A 91 -17.70 9.09 1.90
N PRO A 92 -18.02 8.01 1.15
CA PRO A 92 -17.20 7.59 0.02
C PRO A 92 -17.04 8.70 -1.02
N ALA A 93 -15.86 8.79 -1.61
CA ALA A 93 -15.57 9.70 -2.72
C ALA A 93 -15.07 8.91 -3.93
N GLU A 94 -15.42 9.39 -5.13
CA GLU A 94 -14.96 8.78 -6.37
C GLU A 94 -13.43 8.87 -6.52
N SER A 95 -12.86 7.89 -7.21
CA SER A 95 -11.46 7.95 -7.60
C SER A 95 -11.17 9.17 -8.47
N ASN A 96 -10.02 9.80 -8.26
CA ASN A 96 -9.53 10.91 -9.08
C ASN A 96 -9.17 10.46 -10.50
N TYR A 97 -8.75 9.20 -10.65
CA TYR A 97 -8.31 8.62 -11.92
C TYR A 97 -8.42 7.09 -11.88
N ARG A 98 -8.42 6.48 -13.06
CA ARG A 98 -8.43 5.02 -13.21
C ARG A 98 -7.17 4.40 -12.59
N GLY A 99 -7.35 3.39 -11.74
CA GLY A 99 -6.24 2.71 -11.05
C GLY A 99 -5.73 3.46 -9.82
N GLU A 100 -6.46 4.46 -9.32
CA GLU A 100 -6.20 5.01 -7.99
C GLU A 100 -6.39 3.92 -6.93
N VAL A 101 -5.30 3.58 -6.22
CA VAL A 101 -5.27 2.45 -5.27
C VAL A 101 -5.85 2.77 -3.89
N ALA A 102 -6.05 4.06 -3.59
CA ALA A 102 -6.62 4.47 -2.33
C ALA A 102 -8.12 4.61 -2.49
N ASN A 103 -8.90 3.86 -1.70
CA ASN A 103 -10.32 4.13 -1.53
C ASN A 103 -10.46 5.46 -0.79
N ARG A 104 -11.14 6.42 -1.41
CA ARG A 104 -11.24 7.79 -0.89
C ARG A 104 -12.50 7.98 -0.07
N TYR A 105 -12.37 8.76 1.00
CA TYR A 105 -13.47 9.14 1.87
C TYR A 105 -13.35 10.61 2.25
N ARG A 106 -14.42 11.38 2.06
CA ARG A 106 -14.51 12.78 2.47
C ARG A 106 -15.10 12.90 3.87
N TYR A 107 -14.61 13.86 4.64
CA TYR A 107 -15.28 14.24 5.88
C TYR A 107 -16.58 14.98 5.55
N LYS A 108 -17.70 14.59 6.17
CA LYS A 108 -19.02 15.17 5.89
C LYS A 108 -19.14 16.66 6.24
N ASP A 109 -18.24 17.16 7.09
CA ASP A 109 -18.17 18.59 7.44
C ASP A 109 -17.34 19.42 6.44
N GLY A 110 -16.85 18.80 5.36
CA GLY A 110 -16.11 19.49 4.29
C GLY A 110 -14.65 19.78 4.62
N SER A 111 -14.13 19.30 5.75
CA SER A 111 -12.75 19.59 6.21
C SER A 111 -11.64 18.80 5.50
N GLY A 112 -11.96 18.08 4.42
CA GLY A 112 -10.99 17.36 3.59
C GLY A 112 -11.34 15.90 3.41
N GLU A 113 -10.30 15.06 3.31
CA GLU A 113 -10.45 13.64 3.00
C GLU A 113 -9.35 12.77 3.60
N ILE A 114 -9.63 11.47 3.65
CA ILE A 114 -8.65 10.41 3.86
C ILE A 114 -8.67 9.42 2.69
N GLY A 115 -7.60 8.65 2.57
CA GLY A 115 -7.53 7.46 1.73
C GLY A 115 -7.22 6.22 2.55
N VAL A 116 -7.75 5.08 2.13
CA VAL A 116 -7.39 3.77 2.69
C VAL A 116 -6.95 2.85 1.55
N ILE A 117 -5.74 2.31 1.66
CA ILE A 117 -5.14 1.40 0.68
C ILE A 117 -5.30 -0.02 1.20
N ALA A 118 -6.27 -0.74 0.62
CA ALA A 118 -6.67 -2.09 0.99
C ALA A 118 -5.73 -3.15 0.36
N SER A 119 -4.42 -3.05 0.62
CA SER A 119 -3.39 -3.86 -0.04
C SER A 119 -3.49 -5.37 0.19
N VAL A 120 -4.24 -5.82 1.20
CA VAL A 120 -4.47 -7.22 1.54
C VAL A 120 -5.92 -7.62 1.24
N THR A 121 -6.89 -6.85 1.72
CA THR A 121 -8.32 -7.21 1.63
C THR A 121 -8.91 -6.96 0.26
N GLN A 122 -8.36 -6.03 -0.52
CA GLN A 122 -8.79 -5.71 -1.89
C GLN A 122 -7.56 -5.45 -2.79
N PRO A 123 -6.81 -6.50 -3.18
CA PRO A 123 -5.61 -6.35 -3.98
C PRO A 123 -5.93 -5.72 -5.35
N PHE A 124 -4.99 -4.93 -5.87
CA PHE A 124 -5.17 -4.08 -7.05
C PHE A 124 -4.12 -4.36 -8.15
N CYS A 125 -3.68 -5.62 -8.30
CA CYS A 125 -2.65 -5.93 -9.30
C CYS A 125 -3.18 -5.81 -10.74
N GLY A 126 -4.46 -6.11 -10.98
CA GLY A 126 -5.12 -6.00 -12.29
C GLY A 126 -5.06 -4.60 -12.93
N ASP A 127 -5.13 -3.53 -12.12
CA ASP A 127 -5.00 -2.14 -12.59
C ASP A 127 -3.59 -1.56 -12.37
N CYS A 128 -2.62 -2.37 -11.92
CA CYS A 128 -1.28 -1.88 -11.64
C CYS A 128 -0.52 -1.53 -12.93
N THR A 129 -0.14 -0.28 -13.08
CA THR A 129 0.60 0.27 -14.24
C THR A 129 2.02 0.73 -13.88
N ARG A 130 2.61 0.19 -12.81
CA ARG A 130 3.91 0.62 -12.29
C ARG A 130 5.06 -0.25 -12.79
N LEU A 131 6.07 0.41 -13.34
CA LEU A 131 7.42 -0.12 -13.53
C LEU A 131 8.35 0.56 -12.53
N ARG A 132 9.32 -0.16 -11.98
CA ARG A 132 10.28 0.35 -11.00
C ARG A 132 11.69 0.21 -11.52
N LEU A 133 12.55 1.16 -11.17
CA LEU A 133 14.00 1.09 -11.38
C LEU A 133 14.66 1.03 -10.00
N SER A 134 15.50 0.03 -9.76
CA SER A 134 16.27 -0.08 -8.53
C SER A 134 17.50 0.84 -8.56
N PRO A 135 18.11 1.15 -7.39
CA PRO A 135 19.35 1.92 -7.34
C PRO A 135 20.51 1.28 -8.12
N GLU A 136 20.51 -0.05 -8.26
CA GLU A 136 21.50 -0.81 -9.02
C GLU A 136 21.32 -0.65 -10.54
N GLY A 137 20.17 -0.14 -10.99
CA GLY A 137 19.84 0.05 -12.40
C GLY A 137 18.98 -1.07 -13.01
N MET A 138 18.28 -1.83 -12.17
CA MET A 138 17.46 -2.97 -12.60
C MET A 138 15.99 -2.57 -12.70
N LEU A 139 15.34 -2.92 -13.81
CA LEU A 139 13.90 -2.78 -14.00
C LEU A 139 13.14 -3.91 -13.31
N PHE A 140 12.17 -3.56 -12.48
CA PHE A 140 11.24 -4.49 -11.84
C PHE A 140 9.80 -4.15 -12.20
N THR A 141 9.05 -5.15 -12.62
CA THR A 141 7.62 -5.08 -13.00
C THR A 141 6.67 -5.22 -11.81
N CYS A 142 7.20 -5.48 -10.61
CA CYS A 142 6.47 -5.59 -9.36
C CYS A 142 7.32 -5.10 -8.18
N LEU A 143 6.68 -4.57 -7.13
CA LEU A 143 7.37 -4.19 -5.89
C LEU A 143 8.02 -5.41 -5.20
N PHE A 144 7.46 -6.60 -5.42
CA PHE A 144 7.95 -7.87 -4.87
C PHE A 144 8.64 -8.75 -5.93
N GLY A 145 9.06 -8.16 -7.06
CA GLY A 145 9.74 -8.88 -8.13
C GLY A 145 11.07 -9.47 -7.66
N VAL A 146 11.33 -10.72 -8.05
CA VAL A 146 12.58 -11.43 -7.67
C VAL A 146 13.71 -11.13 -8.65
N ASN A 147 13.37 -11.09 -9.95
CA ASN A 147 14.32 -10.86 -11.03
C ASN A 147 14.04 -9.50 -11.66
N GLY A 148 15.10 -8.76 -11.97
CA GLY A 148 15.01 -7.51 -12.70
C GLY A 148 15.74 -7.57 -14.05
N THR A 149 15.36 -6.72 -14.98
CA THR A 149 16.06 -6.54 -16.27
C THR A 149 17.11 -5.45 -16.12
N ASP A 150 18.36 -5.71 -16.49
CA ASP A 150 19.42 -4.69 -16.43
C ASP A 150 19.21 -3.61 -17.50
N LEU A 151 19.02 -2.36 -17.06
CA LEU A 151 18.96 -1.19 -17.94
C LEU A 151 20.25 -0.37 -17.88
N ARG A 152 21.02 -0.51 -16.81
CA ARG A 152 22.21 0.31 -16.54
C ARG A 152 23.38 -0.10 -17.43
N THR A 153 23.63 -1.38 -17.64
CA THR A 153 24.75 -1.83 -18.47
C THR A 153 24.60 -1.35 -19.93
N PRO A 154 23.46 -1.60 -20.63
CA PRO A 154 23.26 -1.06 -21.98
C PRO A 154 23.40 0.46 -22.05
N MET A 155 22.85 1.19 -21.08
CA MET A 155 22.96 2.66 -21.03
C MET A 155 24.42 3.12 -20.90
N ARG A 156 25.24 2.42 -20.10
CA ARG A 156 26.66 2.76 -19.91
C ARG A 156 27.53 2.35 -21.08
N ASP A 157 27.13 1.33 -21.82
CA ASP A 157 27.81 0.86 -23.02
C ASP A 157 27.48 1.71 -24.28
N GLY A 158 26.65 2.74 -24.11
CA GLY A 158 26.33 3.71 -25.17
C GLY A 158 25.12 3.35 -26.02
N ALA A 159 24.21 2.51 -25.51
CA ALA A 159 22.94 2.24 -26.18
C ALA A 159 22.16 3.53 -26.47
N SER A 160 21.55 3.58 -27.65
CA SER A 160 20.64 4.63 -28.09
C SER A 160 19.31 4.61 -27.34
N ASP A 161 18.59 5.74 -27.38
CA ASP A 161 17.23 5.84 -26.82
C ASP A 161 16.27 4.79 -27.42
N SER A 162 16.44 4.43 -28.70
CA SER A 162 15.65 3.36 -29.35
C SER A 162 15.93 2.00 -28.72
N GLU A 163 17.19 1.65 -28.49
CA GLU A 163 17.58 0.36 -27.89
C GLU A 163 17.10 0.27 -26.43
N LEU A 164 17.25 1.34 -25.66
CA LEU A 164 16.73 1.40 -24.28
C LEU A 164 15.19 1.32 -24.26
N THR A 165 14.51 1.94 -25.22
CA THR A 165 13.05 1.84 -25.37
C THR A 165 12.62 0.41 -25.66
N GLU A 166 13.36 -0.33 -26.48
CA GLU A 166 13.08 -1.74 -26.75
C GLU A 166 13.26 -2.62 -25.50
N VAL A 167 14.30 -2.39 -24.70
CA VAL A 167 14.49 -3.09 -23.41
C VAL A 167 13.31 -2.85 -22.47
N ILE A 168 12.88 -1.59 -22.33
CA ILE A 168 11.75 -1.22 -21.45
C ILE A 168 10.44 -1.84 -21.98
N ARG A 169 10.18 -1.72 -23.28
CA ARG A 169 8.97 -2.26 -23.91
C ARG A 169 8.92 -3.78 -23.82
N GLY A 170 10.03 -4.46 -24.11
CA GLY A 170 10.15 -5.91 -24.01
C GLY A 170 9.97 -6.42 -22.58
N THR A 171 10.51 -5.70 -21.60
CA THR A 171 10.29 -6.01 -20.18
C THR A 171 8.81 -5.84 -19.80
N TRP A 172 8.15 -4.78 -20.27
CA TRP A 172 6.76 -4.50 -19.93
C TRP A 172 5.77 -5.45 -20.62
N SER A 173 6.00 -5.83 -21.88
CA SER A 173 5.06 -6.63 -22.67
C SER A 173 4.87 -8.06 -22.17
N VAL A 174 5.86 -8.61 -21.48
CA VAL A 174 5.83 -9.96 -20.89
C VAL A 174 5.45 -9.97 -19.41
N ARG A 175 5.16 -8.80 -18.83
CA ARG A 175 4.78 -8.66 -17.42
C ARG A 175 3.53 -9.49 -17.12
N THR A 176 3.65 -10.35 -16.11
CA THR A 176 2.53 -11.14 -15.56
C THR A 176 2.40 -10.98 -14.05
N ASP A 177 3.23 -10.14 -13.42
CA ASP A 177 3.31 -10.01 -11.98
C ASP A 177 2.01 -9.53 -11.32
N ARG A 178 1.56 -10.31 -10.33
CA ARG A 178 0.35 -10.04 -9.54
C ARG A 178 0.46 -10.61 -8.11
N TYR A 179 1.61 -10.37 -7.49
CA TYR A 179 1.99 -10.91 -6.17
C TYR A 179 0.89 -10.82 -5.10
N SER A 180 0.25 -9.66 -4.94
CA SER A 180 -0.77 -9.50 -3.89
C SER A 180 -2.03 -10.33 -4.18
N GLU A 181 -2.45 -10.45 -5.45
CA GLU A 181 -3.58 -11.30 -5.85
C GLU A 181 -3.26 -12.78 -5.63
N GLU A 182 -2.05 -13.22 -6.02
CA GLU A 182 -1.58 -14.60 -5.80
C GLU A 182 -1.56 -14.96 -4.31
N ARG A 183 -1.04 -14.07 -3.44
CA ARG A 183 -1.06 -14.29 -1.99
C ARG A 183 -2.47 -14.29 -1.42
N SER A 184 -3.37 -13.43 -1.90
CA SER A 184 -4.77 -13.45 -1.46
C SER A 184 -5.45 -14.77 -1.83
N SER A 185 -5.25 -15.28 -3.05
CA SER A 185 -5.75 -16.61 -3.46
C SER A 185 -5.22 -17.73 -2.57
N MET A 186 -3.91 -17.77 -2.27
CA MET A 186 -3.34 -18.75 -1.34
C MET A 186 -3.94 -18.65 0.06
N THR A 187 -4.24 -17.44 0.53
CA THR A 187 -4.84 -17.19 1.85
C THR A 187 -6.25 -17.77 1.92
N ASP A 188 -7.04 -17.58 0.87
CA ASP A 188 -8.40 -18.11 0.77
C ASP A 188 -8.40 -19.64 0.69
N GLU A 189 -7.48 -20.23 -0.06
CA GLU A 189 -7.30 -21.68 -0.10
C GLU A 189 -6.94 -22.26 1.27
N LEU A 190 -6.01 -21.63 1.99
CA LEU A 190 -5.61 -22.05 3.34
C LEU A 190 -6.77 -21.93 4.33
N ARG A 191 -7.57 -20.86 4.25
CA ARG A 191 -8.79 -20.69 5.05
C ARG A 191 -9.83 -21.75 4.73
N ALA A 192 -10.06 -22.06 3.46
CA ALA A 192 -11.00 -23.09 3.03
C ALA A 192 -10.60 -24.48 3.54
N ARG A 193 -9.29 -24.80 3.53
CA ARG A 193 -8.77 -26.04 4.12
C ARG A 193 -9.02 -26.13 5.63
N ARG A 194 -8.78 -25.04 6.39
CA ARG A 194 -9.04 -24.98 7.84
C ARG A 194 -10.52 -25.06 8.22
N LYS A 195 -11.44 -24.69 7.32
CA LYS A 195 -12.89 -24.82 7.53
C LYS A 195 -13.42 -26.23 7.27
N LYS A 196 -12.66 -27.11 6.62
CA LYS A 196 -13.05 -28.51 6.49
C LYS A 196 -13.00 -29.13 7.88
N VAL A 197 -14.11 -29.70 8.31
CA VAL A 197 -14.15 -30.42 9.57
C VAL A 197 -13.26 -31.65 9.42
N GLU A 198 -12.29 -31.77 10.31
CA GLU A 198 -11.39 -32.92 10.33
C GLU A 198 -12.16 -34.19 10.72
N MET A 199 -11.76 -35.34 10.18
CA MET A 199 -12.48 -36.61 10.37
C MET A 199 -12.64 -36.97 11.86
N TYR A 200 -11.65 -36.62 12.71
CA TYR A 200 -11.72 -36.81 14.16
C TYR A 200 -12.80 -35.96 14.86
N HIS A 201 -13.27 -34.88 14.25
CA HIS A 201 -14.35 -34.03 14.76
C HIS A 201 -15.75 -34.50 14.32
N ILE A 202 -15.88 -35.33 13.29
CA ILE A 202 -17.17 -35.86 12.79
C ILE A 202 -17.38 -37.34 13.17
N GLY A 203 -16.36 -38.00 13.71
CA GLY A 203 -16.44 -39.42 14.09
C GLY A 203 -16.33 -40.33 12.88
N GLY A 204 -15.12 -40.86 12.68
CA GLY A 204 -14.77 -41.89 11.71
C GLY A 204 -13.37 -42.41 12.02
#